data_AF-M3H6L0-F1
#
_entry.id   AF-M3H6L0-F1
#
_cell.length_a   1.000
_cell.length_b   1.000
_cell.length_c   1.000
_cell.angle_alpha   90.00
_cell.angle_beta   90.00
_cell.angle_gamma   90.00
#
_symmetry.space_group_name_H-M   'P 1'
#
loop_
_entity.id
_entity.type
_entity.pdbx_description
1 polymer ?
#
loop_
_entity_poly.entity_id
_entity_poly.type
_entity_poly.pdbx_seq_one_letter_code
_entity_poly.pdbx_strand_id
1 'polypeptide(L)' 'MKSLLRKGNVYSATKYWTTSHYKWLNNLHFENEILQETFNDYYSRVRVQEENLKAMDQE' A
#
# COMPACT_ATOMS: atom_id res chain seq x y z
N MET A 1 4.02 -6.46 -0.61
CA MET A 1 3.98 -6.48 0.88
C MET A 1 5.16 -7.19 1.57
N LYS A 2 5.88 -8.13 0.94
CA LYS A 2 7.01 -8.87 1.59
C LYS A 2 8.17 -7.98 2.06
N SER A 3 8.37 -6.80 1.43
CA SER A 3 9.41 -5.82 1.80
C SER A 3 9.09 -5.02 3.07
N LEU A 4 7.81 -4.67 3.29
CA LEU A 4 7.36 -3.93 4.49
C LEU A 4 7.50 -4.78 5.75
N LEU A 5 7.07 -6.06 5.65
CA LEU A 5 7.15 -7.03 6.74
C LEU A 5 8.60 -7.28 7.18
N ARG A 6 9.54 -7.31 6.24
CA ARG A 6 10.98 -7.50 6.52
C ARG A 6 11.62 -6.33 7.27
N LYS A 7 11.02 -5.14 7.22
CA LYS A 7 11.46 -3.96 7.96
C LYS A 7 10.68 -3.71 9.25
N GLY A 8 9.79 -4.62 9.64
CA GLY A 8 8.97 -4.49 10.85
C GLY A 8 7.79 -3.52 10.72
N ASN A 9 7.53 -2.98 9.52
CA ASN A 9 6.37 -2.12 9.26
C ASN A 9 5.13 -3.00 9.08
N VAL A 10 4.41 -3.23 10.18
CA VAL A 10 3.19 -4.06 10.22
C VAL A 10 2.02 -3.20 10.70
N TYR A 11 0.95 -3.14 9.90
CA TYR A 11 -0.32 -2.59 10.35
C TYR A 11 -1.05 -3.62 11.20
N SER A 12 -1.36 -3.30 12.45
CA SER A 12 -1.93 -4.25 13.42
C SER A 12 -3.36 -3.93 13.86
N ALA A 13 -3.95 -2.82 13.40
CA ALA A 13 -5.21 -2.33 13.96
C ALA A 13 -6.45 -3.13 13.53
N THR A 14 -6.50 -3.65 12.31
CA THR A 14 -7.65 -4.44 11.82
C THR A 14 -7.21 -5.52 10.84
N LYS A 15 -7.87 -6.69 10.85
CA LYS A 15 -7.57 -7.82 9.97
C LYS A 15 -7.95 -7.61 8.50
N TYR A 16 -8.96 -6.77 8.24
CA TYR A 16 -9.49 -6.55 6.89
C TYR A 16 -8.91 -5.28 6.29
N TRP A 17 -8.59 -5.32 4.99
CA TRP A 17 -8.16 -4.14 4.26
C TRP A 17 -9.27 -3.08 4.26
N THR A 18 -8.97 -1.90 4.80
CA THR A 18 -9.92 -0.81 5.05
C THR A 18 -9.29 0.52 4.69
N THR A 19 -10.07 1.60 4.66
CA THR A 19 -9.56 2.97 4.42
C THR A 19 -8.38 3.34 5.33
N SER A 20 -8.35 2.79 6.55
CA SER A 20 -7.27 3.00 7.52
C SER A 20 -5.93 2.40 7.09
N HIS A 21 -5.94 1.33 6.28
CA HIS A 21 -4.72 0.76 5.70
C HIS A 21 -4.08 1.72 4.70
N TYR A 22 -4.86 2.34 3.82
CA TYR A 22 -4.32 3.34 2.87
C TYR A 22 -3.81 4.58 3.59
N LYS A 23 -4.50 5.03 4.64
CA LYS A 23 -4.00 6.14 5.49
C LYS A 23 -2.64 5.79 6.10
N TRP A 24 -2.48 4.57 6.58
CA TRP A 24 -1.20 4.11 7.12
C TRP A 24 -0.11 4.02 6.03
N LEU A 25 -0.41 3.42 4.88
CA LEU A 25 0.54 3.31 3.76
C LEU A 25 0.99 4.69 3.24
N ASN A 26 0.07 5.64 3.12
CA ASN A 26 0.37 7.01 2.67
C ASN A 26 1.31 7.74 3.64
N ASN A 27 1.34 7.34 4.91
CA ASN A 27 2.19 7.92 5.94
C ASN A 27 3.53 7.20 6.10
N LEU A 28 3.79 6.15 5.32
CA LEU A 28 5.09 5.47 5.34
C LEU A 28 6.14 6.34 4.66
N HIS A 29 7.16 6.70 5.44
CA HIS A 29 8.33 7.39 4.96
C HIS A 29 9.57 6.52 5.16
N PHE A 30 10.44 6.47 4.15
CA PHE A 30 11.70 5.76 4.20
C PHE A 30 12.84 6.76 4.06
N GLU A 31 13.83 6.68 4.96
CA GLU A 31 15.02 7.52 4.92
C GLU A 31 15.86 7.33 3.64
N ASN A 32 15.76 6.15 3.02
CA ASN A 32 16.44 5.85 1.77
C ASN A 32 15.54 6.19 0.58
N GLU A 33 15.98 7.15 -0.23
CA GLU A 33 15.21 7.66 -1.38
C GLU A 33 14.86 6.57 -2.41
N ILE A 34 15.80 5.67 -2.73
CA ILE A 34 15.55 4.56 -3.67
C ILE A 34 14.42 3.66 -3.14
N LEU A 35 14.38 3.42 -1.83
CA LEU A 35 13.33 2.63 -1.21
C LEU A 35 12.00 3.36 -1.18
N GLN A 36 11.99 4.68 -0.95
CA GLN A 36 10.78 5.49 -1.05
C GLN A 36 10.21 5.48 -2.46
N GLU A 37 11.05 5.66 -3.47
CA GLU A 37 10.64 5.62 -4.89
C GLU A 37 10.11 4.24 -5.28
N THR A 38 10.83 3.17 -4.90
CA THR A 38 10.40 1.79 -5.15
C THR A 38 9.05 1.49 -4.49
N PHE A 39 8.84 1.98 -3.27
CA PHE A 39 7.57 1.84 -2.57
C PHE A 39 6.45 2.60 -3.29
N ASN A 40 6.70 3.84 -3.70
CA ASN A 40 5.72 4.68 -4.39
C ASN A 40 5.30 4.09 -5.75
N ASP A 41 6.25 3.59 -6.56
CA ASP A 41 5.93 2.93 -7.84
C ASP A 41 5.07 1.68 -7.62
N TYR A 42 5.46 0.81 -6.68
CA TYR A 42 4.68 -0.38 -6.37
C TYR A 42 3.28 -0.03 -5.86
N TYR A 43 3.17 0.94 -4.96
CA TYR A 43 1.89 1.34 -4.38
C TYR A 43 0.95 1.97 -5.41
N SER A 44 1.47 2.80 -6.32
CA SER A 44 0.71 3.37 -7.43
C SER A 44 0.08 2.28 -8.30
N ARG A 45 0.84 1.23 -8.65
CA ARG A 45 0.33 0.10 -9.45
C ARG A 45 -0.78 -0.67 -8.76
N VAL A 46 -0.66 -0.88 -7.45
CA VAL A 46 -1.72 -1.55 -6.66
C VAL A 46 -3.01 -0.72 -6.69
N ARG A 47 -2.91 0.61 -6.55
CA ARG A 47 -4.07 1.51 -6.59
C ARG A 47 -4.80 1.46 -7.93
N VAL A 48 -4.07 1.48 -9.04
CA VAL A 48 -4.67 1.35 -10.38
C VAL A 48 -5.39 0.01 -10.55
N GLN A 49 -4.80 -1.08 -10.07
CA GLN A 49 -5.46 -2.40 -10.13
C GLN A 49 -6.73 -2.46 -9.29
N GLU A 50 -6.72 -1.88 -8.09
CA GLU A 50 -7.92 -1.80 -7.25
C GLU A 50 -9.03 -0.95 -7.89
N GLU A 51 -8.68 0.15 -8.56
CA GLU A 51 -9.64 0.98 -9.30
C GLU A 51 -10.25 0.22 -10.49
N ASN A 52 -9.43 -0.51 -11.24
CA ASN A 52 -9.90 -1.36 -12.34
C ASN A 52 -10.84 -2.47 -11.83
N LEU A 53 -10.51 -3.13 -10.72
CA LEU A 53 -11.38 -4.15 -10.12
C LEU A 53 -12.73 -3.57 -9.67
N LYS A 54 -12.73 -2.38 -9.07
CA LYS A 54 -13.97 -1.70 -8.70
C LYS A 54 -14.82 -1.33 -9.91
N ALA A 55 -14.18 -0.93 -11.02
CA ALA A 55 -14.88 -0.65 -12.25
C ALA A 55 -15.53 -1.92 -12.82
N MET A 56 -14.83 -3.06 -12.77
CA MET A 56 -15.37 -4.37 -13.18
C MET A 56 -16.54 -4.84 -12.31
N ASP A 57 -16.48 -4.64 -10.98
CA ASP A 57 -17.58 -4.98 -10.07
C ASP A 57 -18.83 -4.09 -10.25
N GLN A 58 -18.71 -2.97 -10.98
CA GLN A 58 -19.82 -2.06 -11.28
C GLN A 58 -20.51 -2.34 -12.62
N GLU A 59 -19.99 -3.28 -13.42
CA GLU A 59 -20.60 -3.80 -14.66
C GLU A 59 -21.46 -5.05 -14.40
#